data_AF-A0A0V0VCK5-F1
#
_entry.id   AF-A0A0V0VCK5-F1
#
_cell.length_a   1.000
_cell.length_b   1.000
_cell.length_c   1.000
_cell.angle_alpha   90.00
_cell.angle_beta   90.00
_cell.angle_gamma   90.00
#
_symmetry.space_group_name_H-M   'P 1'
#
loop_
_entity.id
_entity.type
_entity.pdbx_description
1 polymer ?
#
loop_
_entity_poly.entity_id
_entity_poly.type
_entity_poly.pdbx_seq_one_letter_code
_entity_poly.pdbx_strand_id
1 'polypeptide(L)'
;MSQPNGINEIAHFQKPVRLINFRKVQSTDLTQNQQPQPKMFSFINNDTKRKKNPEVFLSVTESLKKVYKQKLLPLEEHYKFHEFHSPPLEDPDFDAKPMILLVGQYSTGKTTFIRYLLETDFPGMRIGPEPTTDRFIVVMHGEQEGMVPGNALVVDTKRQFRPLSKFGNAFLNRFQCSQLNNEVLNSLTIVDTPGILSGEKQRIDRGYDFVGVLEWFAERVDRIILLFDAHKLDISDEFRRCIEAVGGNEDKVRIVLNKADMVDHQQLMRVYGALMWSLGKVFRTPEVARVYIGSFWDQPLHHDINRRLFEDEQHDLFADLQSLPRNAALRKLNDLIKRARLAKVHAYIIAHLKKEMPSMMGKEKRKKELIQNLDKIYEQLQREYNISPGDFPDMKRMQELLVHHDFSKFNPLKPKLIEMVDGMLASDIARLMTQIPQEEQVVKPERSIVKGGAFSEIRETPFSFGRGEGVNAGADEPQWVVEKERYKWDEIFDTMNPLDGKITGAVAKAHMVKSKLPNSVLSKIWKLADVDKDGMLDADEFALANYLINLKLDGHEMPTELPDHLTPPSKRVTLRTVS
;
A
#
# COMPACT_ATOMS: atom_id res chain seq x y z
N MET A 1 54.48 -1.19 12.85
CA MET A 1 55.51 -1.07 13.90
C MET A 1 55.67 0.42 14.19
N SER A 2 55.38 1.02 15.35
CA SER A 2 54.95 0.59 16.68
C SER A 2 54.37 1.83 17.38
N GLN A 3 53.27 1.69 18.13
CA GLN A 3 52.86 2.61 19.21
C GLN A 3 53.71 2.33 20.49
N PRO A 4 53.61 3.01 21.66
CA PRO A 4 52.54 3.92 22.19
C PRO A 4 53.12 5.19 22.92
N ASN A 5 52.40 6.16 23.50
CA ASN A 5 51.47 6.13 24.65
C ASN A 5 50.80 7.51 24.80
N GLY A 6 49.49 7.52 25.07
CA GLY A 6 48.75 8.67 25.59
C GLY A 6 47.58 8.14 26.42
N ILE A 7 47.69 8.24 27.74
CA ILE A 7 46.67 7.84 28.73
C ILE A 7 45.92 9.10 29.13
N ASN A 8 44.59 9.10 29.01
CA ASN A 8 43.72 9.95 29.82
C ASN A 8 42.48 9.15 30.23
N GLU A 9 42.24 9.16 31.54
CA GLU A 9 41.25 8.41 32.30
C GLU A 9 39.82 8.91 32.05
N ILE A 10 38.86 7.97 32.04
CA ILE A 10 37.45 8.25 32.35
C ILE A 10 36.99 7.23 33.40
N ALA A 11 36.60 7.76 34.56
CA ALA A 11 36.18 7.03 35.73
C ALA A 11 34.79 6.40 35.58
N HIS A 12 34.68 5.13 36.00
CA HIS A 12 33.45 4.38 36.20
C HIS A 12 32.73 4.78 37.49
N PHE A 13 31.40 4.92 37.44
CA PHE A 13 30.52 4.77 38.60
C PHE A 13 29.44 3.73 38.31
N GLN A 14 29.60 2.54 38.90
CA GLN A 14 28.58 1.51 39.02
C GLN A 14 27.58 1.88 40.11
N LYS A 15 26.28 1.64 39.87
CA LYS A 15 25.25 1.50 40.92
C LYS A 15 24.64 0.10 40.85
N PRO A 16 24.33 -0.54 42.00
CA PRO A 16 23.95 -1.94 42.05
C PRO A 16 22.45 -2.17 41.83
N VAL A 17 22.13 -3.27 41.15
CA VAL A 17 20.77 -3.82 40.97
C VAL A 17 20.41 -4.66 42.20
N ARG A 18 19.24 -4.39 42.81
CA ARG A 18 18.68 -5.18 43.92
C ARG A 18 18.11 -6.50 43.41
N LEU A 19 18.59 -7.63 43.95
CA LEU A 19 17.95 -8.93 43.88
C LEU A 19 16.69 -8.94 44.76
N ILE A 20 15.58 -9.45 44.23
CA ILE A 20 14.40 -9.86 45.01
C ILE A 20 14.34 -11.40 45.03
N ASN A 21 14.18 -11.93 46.23
CA ASN A 21 14.22 -13.34 46.62
C ASN A 21 13.11 -14.19 45.98
N PHE A 22 13.48 -15.30 45.35
CA PHE A 22 12.61 -16.46 45.14
C PHE A 22 12.67 -17.37 46.37
N ARG A 23 11.56 -17.50 47.12
CA ARG A 23 11.39 -18.52 48.16
C ARG A 23 11.09 -19.87 47.51
N LYS A 24 11.89 -20.87 47.88
CA LYS A 24 11.65 -22.30 47.68
C LYS A 24 10.28 -22.71 48.22
N VAL A 25 9.49 -23.39 47.39
CA VAL A 25 8.35 -24.21 47.80
C VAL A 25 8.90 -25.60 48.13
N GLN A 26 8.68 -26.07 49.35
CA GLN A 26 8.86 -27.47 49.74
C GLN A 26 7.52 -28.18 49.69
N SER A 27 7.55 -29.35 49.07
CA SER A 27 6.53 -30.38 48.98
C SER A 27 6.30 -31.08 50.31
N THR A 28 5.04 -31.29 50.66
CA THR A 28 4.58 -32.47 51.41
C THR A 28 3.17 -32.83 50.97
N ASP A 29 3.02 -34.08 50.54
CA ASP A 29 1.77 -34.78 50.24
C ASP A 29 0.85 -34.90 51.46
N LEU A 30 -0.46 -35.01 51.21
CA LEU A 30 -1.29 -36.16 51.61
C LEU A 30 -2.71 -36.06 51.02
N THR A 31 -3.09 -37.19 50.41
CA THR A 31 -4.34 -37.61 49.74
C THR A 31 -5.67 -37.31 50.42
N GLN A 32 -6.73 -37.06 49.64
CA GLN A 32 -8.05 -37.73 49.80
C GLN A 32 -8.98 -37.58 48.58
N ASN A 33 -9.68 -38.67 48.27
CA ASN A 33 -10.68 -38.94 47.21
C ASN A 33 -11.87 -37.96 47.17
N GLN A 34 -12.47 -37.74 45.98
CA GLN A 34 -13.91 -37.94 45.74
C GLN A 34 -14.33 -37.77 44.26
N GLN A 35 -15.25 -38.65 43.84
CA GLN A 35 -15.83 -38.83 42.50
C GLN A 35 -16.87 -37.75 42.12
N PRO A 36 -17.16 -37.55 40.82
CA PRO A 36 -18.18 -36.60 40.34
C PRO A 36 -19.57 -37.24 40.15
N GLN A 37 -20.62 -36.49 40.48
CA GLN A 37 -22.03 -36.83 40.18
C GLN A 37 -22.84 -35.58 39.77
N PRO A 38 -23.95 -35.75 39.03
CA PRO A 38 -24.19 -35.07 37.75
C PRO A 38 -25.40 -34.12 37.79
N LYS A 39 -25.56 -33.26 36.76
CA LYS A 39 -26.89 -32.77 36.33
C LYS A 39 -26.97 -32.59 34.81
N MET A 40 -27.86 -33.36 34.18
CA MET A 40 -28.34 -33.20 32.81
C MET A 40 -29.74 -32.56 32.80
N PHE A 41 -29.86 -31.54 31.94
CA PHE A 41 -30.96 -31.02 31.11
C PHE A 41 -32.43 -30.91 31.56
N SER A 42 -33.01 -29.73 31.26
CA SER A 42 -34.27 -29.64 30.48
C SER A 42 -34.41 -28.26 29.80
N PHE A 43 -34.78 -28.29 28.52
CA PHE A 43 -35.14 -27.15 27.66
C PHE A 43 -36.53 -26.59 27.99
N ILE A 44 -36.69 -25.26 27.98
CA ILE A 44 -37.98 -24.57 27.74
C ILE A 44 -37.72 -23.29 26.93
N ASN A 45 -38.37 -23.19 25.77
CA ASN A 45 -38.54 -22.00 24.94
C ASN A 45 -39.26 -20.89 25.71
N ASN A 46 -38.79 -19.64 25.56
CA ASN A 46 -39.64 -18.46 25.73
C ASN A 46 -39.36 -17.48 24.58
N ASP A 47 -40.19 -17.61 23.55
CA ASP A 47 -40.56 -16.50 22.69
C ASP A 47 -41.19 -15.36 23.51
N THR A 48 -41.06 -14.13 23.00
CA THR A 48 -41.60 -12.84 23.48
C THR A 48 -40.71 -11.97 24.40
N LYS A 49 -39.76 -11.25 23.76
CA LYS A 49 -39.78 -9.77 23.74
C LYS A 49 -38.84 -9.22 22.67
N ARG A 50 -39.38 -9.12 21.45
CA ARG A 50 -39.05 -8.06 20.49
C ARG A 50 -39.23 -6.72 21.18
N LYS A 51 -38.12 -6.02 21.44
CA LYS A 51 -37.93 -4.56 21.37
C LYS A 51 -36.55 -4.22 21.93
N LYS A 52 -35.51 -4.52 21.17
CA LYS A 52 -34.34 -3.64 21.10
C LYS A 52 -34.26 -3.21 19.66
N ASN A 53 -34.38 -1.91 19.44
CA ASN A 53 -34.12 -1.29 18.14
C ASN A 53 -32.80 -1.86 17.61
N PRO A 54 -32.69 -2.21 16.32
CA PRO A 54 -31.38 -2.37 15.72
C PRO A 54 -30.74 -0.98 15.81
N GLU A 55 -29.87 -0.74 16.79
CA GLU A 55 -28.87 0.30 16.63
C GLU A 55 -28.09 -0.12 15.39
N VAL A 56 -28.43 0.52 14.27
CA VAL A 56 -27.69 0.42 13.03
C VAL A 56 -26.25 0.77 13.41
N PHE A 57 -25.38 -0.23 13.45
CA PHE A 57 -23.94 0.04 13.49
C PHE A 57 -23.67 0.89 12.25
N LEU A 58 -23.45 2.19 12.45
CA LEU A 58 -23.00 3.06 11.37
C LEU A 58 -21.63 2.52 10.95
N SER A 59 -21.43 2.29 9.64
CA SER A 59 -20.11 1.95 9.11
C SER A 59 -19.11 3.05 9.46
N VAL A 60 -17.81 2.73 9.46
CA VAL A 60 -16.78 3.76 9.65
C VAL A 60 -16.93 4.87 8.62
N THR A 61 -17.30 4.54 7.37
CA THR A 61 -17.57 5.50 6.29
C THR A 61 -18.68 6.48 6.62
N GLU A 62 -19.83 6.00 7.12
CA GLU A 62 -20.93 6.88 7.54
C GLU A 62 -20.54 7.76 8.74
N SER A 63 -19.73 7.22 9.64
CA SER A 63 -19.20 7.97 10.78
C SER A 63 -18.22 9.06 10.34
N LEU A 64 -17.33 8.78 9.39
CA LEU A 64 -16.42 9.75 8.76
C LEU A 64 -17.19 10.90 8.10
N LYS A 65 -18.19 10.55 7.29
CA LYS A 65 -19.07 11.50 6.60
C LYS A 65 -19.78 12.43 7.58
N LYS A 66 -20.32 11.88 8.67
CA LYS A 66 -20.96 12.67 9.73
C LYS A 66 -19.97 13.61 10.41
N VAL A 67 -18.79 13.11 10.76
CA VAL A 67 -17.73 13.90 11.39
C VAL A 67 -17.31 15.07 10.48
N TYR A 68 -17.07 14.82 9.20
CA TYR A 68 -16.76 15.86 8.23
C TYR A 68 -17.82 16.97 8.21
N LYS A 69 -19.08 16.61 7.94
CA LYS A 69 -20.17 17.57 7.80
C LYS A 69 -20.44 18.37 9.07
N GLN A 70 -20.29 17.75 10.24
CA GLN A 70 -20.63 18.39 11.51
C GLN A 70 -19.48 19.18 12.12
N LYS A 71 -18.22 18.80 11.85
CA LYS A 71 -17.05 19.33 12.56
C LYS A 71 -16.09 20.11 11.67
N LEU A 72 -15.85 19.64 10.44
CA LEU A 72 -14.87 20.25 9.54
C LEU A 72 -15.50 21.22 8.54
N LEU A 73 -16.58 20.83 7.87
CA LEU A 73 -17.26 21.65 6.86
C LEU A 73 -17.62 23.07 7.36
N PRO A 74 -18.12 23.28 8.60
CA PRO A 74 -18.41 24.62 9.10
C PRO A 74 -17.17 25.52 9.19
N LEU A 75 -15.98 24.95 9.45
CA LEU A 75 -14.71 25.69 9.42
C LEU A 75 -14.35 26.05 7.97
N GLU A 76 -14.45 25.08 7.06
CA GLU A 76 -14.14 25.25 5.64
C GLU A 76 -14.98 26.38 5.00
N GLU A 77 -16.29 26.36 5.23
CA GLU A 77 -17.21 27.39 4.73
C GLU A 77 -16.93 28.76 5.35
N HIS A 78 -16.69 28.82 6.67
CA HIS A 78 -16.50 30.09 7.37
C HIS A 78 -15.24 30.83 6.91
N TYR A 79 -14.17 30.12 6.55
CA TYR A 79 -12.92 30.72 6.08
C TYR A 79 -12.71 30.58 4.57
N LYS A 80 -13.77 30.30 3.80
CA LYS A 80 -13.74 30.22 2.34
C LYS A 80 -12.70 29.24 1.81
N PHE A 81 -12.47 28.12 2.51
CA PHE A 81 -11.46 27.11 2.17
C PHE A 81 -11.56 26.66 0.71
N HIS A 82 -12.78 26.48 0.22
CA HIS A 82 -13.08 26.01 -1.14
C HIS A 82 -12.71 26.98 -2.25
N GLU A 83 -12.51 28.27 -1.94
CA GLU A 83 -12.05 29.27 -2.90
C GLU A 83 -10.53 29.19 -3.11
N PHE A 84 -9.79 28.54 -2.19
CA PHE A 84 -8.32 28.48 -2.20
C PHE A 84 -7.78 27.09 -2.50
N HIS A 85 -8.38 26.06 -1.91
CA HIS A 85 -7.84 24.70 -1.90
C HIS A 85 -8.72 23.78 -2.75
N SER A 86 -9.64 23.06 -2.11
CA SER A 86 -10.46 22.04 -2.75
C SER A 86 -11.94 22.16 -2.38
N PRO A 87 -12.86 21.72 -3.26
CA PRO A 87 -14.30 21.85 -3.07
C PRO A 87 -14.78 21.07 -1.82
N PRO A 88 -16.00 21.33 -1.34
CA PRO A 88 -16.60 20.54 -0.27
C PRO A 88 -16.68 19.06 -0.68
N LEU A 89 -16.50 18.16 0.29
CA LEU A 89 -16.72 16.73 0.05
C LEU A 89 -18.22 16.45 0.03
N GLU A 90 -18.67 15.73 -0.99
CA GLU A 90 -20.02 15.25 -1.13
C GLU A 90 -20.12 13.78 -0.69
N ASP A 91 -21.34 13.28 -0.52
CA ASP A 91 -21.60 11.87 -0.15
C ASP A 91 -20.86 10.87 -1.05
N PRO A 92 -20.83 11.04 -2.39
CA PRO A 92 -20.11 10.13 -3.27
C PRO A 92 -18.60 10.04 -3.01
N ASP A 93 -17.95 11.07 -2.45
CA ASP A 93 -16.51 11.00 -2.10
C ASP A 93 -16.27 9.96 -0.98
N PHE A 94 -17.23 9.83 -0.05
CA PHE A 94 -17.17 8.84 1.03
C PHE A 94 -17.60 7.45 0.56
N ASP A 95 -18.53 7.36 -0.38
CA ASP A 95 -19.12 6.09 -0.83
C ASP A 95 -18.36 5.46 -2.02
N ALA A 96 -17.47 6.23 -2.68
CA ALA A 96 -16.71 5.76 -3.82
C ALA A 96 -15.79 4.57 -3.48
N LYS A 97 -15.70 3.65 -4.45
CA LYS A 97 -14.71 2.56 -4.45
C LYS A 97 -13.29 3.15 -4.53
N PRO A 98 -12.28 2.42 -4.04
CA PRO A 98 -10.89 2.84 -4.20
C PRO A 98 -10.53 3.12 -5.64
N MET A 99 -9.80 4.21 -5.86
CA MET A 99 -9.36 4.61 -7.20
C MET A 99 -7.87 4.46 -7.40
N ILE A 100 -7.49 3.97 -8.59
CA ILE A 100 -6.10 3.90 -9.05
C ILE A 100 -5.94 4.88 -10.22
N LEU A 101 -5.02 5.83 -10.09
CA LEU A 101 -4.68 6.78 -11.14
C LEU A 101 -3.40 6.35 -11.86
N LEU A 102 -3.43 6.19 -13.18
CA LEU A 102 -2.24 5.89 -13.98
C LEU A 102 -1.71 7.16 -14.62
N VAL A 103 -0.46 7.51 -14.35
CA VAL A 103 0.19 8.71 -14.89
C VAL A 103 1.49 8.30 -15.57
N GLY A 104 1.77 8.91 -16.72
CA GLY A 104 3.00 8.64 -17.46
C GLY A 104 3.00 9.24 -18.85
N GLN A 105 4.18 9.31 -19.45
CA GLN A 105 4.37 9.82 -20.81
C GLN A 105 3.64 8.98 -21.87
N TYR A 106 3.66 9.43 -23.12
CA TYR A 106 3.11 8.65 -24.22
C TYR A 106 3.79 7.30 -24.35
N SER A 107 2.98 6.30 -24.70
CA SER A 107 3.46 4.96 -25.02
C SER A 107 4.16 4.22 -23.87
N THR A 108 4.08 4.70 -22.62
CA THR A 108 4.58 3.98 -21.42
C THR A 108 3.74 2.75 -21.04
N GLY A 109 2.60 2.54 -21.70
CA GLY A 109 1.76 1.35 -21.53
C GLY A 109 0.61 1.49 -20.53
N LYS A 110 0.15 2.70 -20.19
CA LYS A 110 -0.98 2.92 -19.26
C LYS A 110 -2.24 2.13 -19.65
N THR A 111 -2.76 2.35 -20.85
CA THR A 111 -3.96 1.68 -21.35
C THR A 111 -3.77 0.16 -21.43
N THR A 112 -2.58 -0.30 -21.84
CA THR A 112 -2.22 -1.72 -21.86
C THR A 112 -2.17 -2.32 -20.46
N PHE A 113 -1.64 -1.59 -19.48
CA PHE A 113 -1.61 -2.01 -18.08
C PHE A 113 -3.02 -2.22 -17.51
N ILE A 114 -3.98 -1.33 -17.86
CA ILE A 114 -5.38 -1.50 -17.47
C ILE A 114 -5.97 -2.75 -18.12
N ARG A 115 -5.80 -2.91 -19.44
CA ARG A 115 -6.23 -4.12 -20.16
C ARG A 115 -5.65 -5.39 -19.54
N TYR A 116 -4.37 -5.34 -19.16
CA TYR A 116 -3.67 -6.43 -18.50
C TYR A 116 -4.32 -6.77 -17.14
N LEU A 117 -4.52 -5.78 -16.28
CA LEU A 117 -5.19 -5.99 -14.99
C LEU A 117 -6.61 -6.56 -15.13
N LEU A 118 -7.37 -6.10 -16.13
CA LEU A 118 -8.75 -6.52 -16.35
C LEU A 118 -8.87 -7.83 -17.12
N GLU A 119 -7.79 -8.29 -17.78
CA GLU A 119 -7.75 -9.38 -18.76
C GLU A 119 -8.80 -9.25 -19.88
N THR A 120 -9.24 -8.03 -20.14
CA THR A 120 -10.25 -7.74 -21.15
C THR A 120 -10.14 -6.30 -21.65
N ASP A 121 -10.64 -6.07 -22.84
CA ASP A 121 -10.74 -4.74 -23.43
C ASP A 121 -11.87 -3.96 -22.75
N PHE A 122 -11.75 -2.63 -22.71
CA PHE A 122 -12.79 -1.75 -22.17
C PHE A 122 -13.26 -0.71 -23.19
N PRO A 123 -14.55 -0.32 -23.16
CA PRO A 123 -15.10 0.64 -24.11
C PRO A 123 -14.30 1.95 -24.19
N GLY A 124 -13.97 2.37 -25.41
CA GLY A 124 -13.26 3.62 -25.66
C GLY A 124 -11.74 3.55 -25.48
N MET A 125 -11.18 2.39 -25.18
CA MET A 125 -9.73 2.21 -25.15
C MET A 125 -9.10 2.37 -26.54
N ARG A 126 -7.87 2.89 -26.58
CA ARG A 126 -7.07 3.00 -27.80
C ARG A 126 -5.62 2.66 -27.48
N ILE A 127 -5.08 1.62 -28.12
CA ILE A 127 -3.68 1.24 -28.00
C ILE A 127 -3.02 1.46 -29.36
N GLY A 128 -1.91 2.18 -29.38
CA GLY A 128 -1.12 2.41 -30.59
C GLY A 128 0.15 3.21 -30.32
N PRO A 129 1.10 3.20 -31.26
CA PRO A 129 2.41 3.85 -31.10
C PRO A 129 2.35 5.39 -31.14
N GLU A 130 1.30 5.95 -31.77
CA GLU A 130 1.02 7.38 -31.84
C GLU A 130 0.26 7.87 -30.58
N PRO A 131 0.12 9.20 -30.35
CA PRO A 131 -0.71 9.76 -29.30
C PRO A 131 -2.17 9.27 -29.39
N THR A 132 -2.47 8.14 -28.76
CA THR A 132 -3.72 7.39 -28.94
C THR A 132 -4.80 7.76 -27.93
N THR A 133 -4.39 8.04 -26.69
CA THR A 133 -5.28 8.49 -25.60
C THR A 133 -5.04 9.96 -25.29
N ASP A 134 -5.98 10.82 -25.72
CA ASP A 134 -6.02 12.25 -25.44
C ASP A 134 -7.06 12.62 -24.36
N ARG A 135 -7.69 11.60 -23.76
CA ARG A 135 -8.80 11.73 -22.79
C ARG A 135 -8.46 11.12 -21.44
N PHE A 136 -9.06 11.68 -20.40
CA PHE A 136 -9.18 11.02 -19.11
C PHE A 136 -10.31 10.00 -19.19
N ILE A 137 -10.01 8.73 -18.93
CA ILE A 137 -10.97 7.64 -18.98
C ILE A 137 -11.11 7.03 -17.58
N VAL A 138 -12.28 7.19 -16.98
CA VAL A 138 -12.62 6.52 -15.72
C VAL A 138 -13.24 5.16 -16.05
N VAL A 139 -12.47 4.09 -15.87
CA VAL A 139 -12.90 2.71 -16.06
C VAL A 139 -13.52 2.21 -14.77
N MET A 140 -14.81 1.90 -14.81
CA MET A 140 -15.57 1.49 -13.63
C MET A 140 -16.57 0.39 -13.95
N HIS A 141 -17.09 -0.25 -12.90
CA HIS A 141 -18.11 -1.26 -13.07
C HIS A 141 -19.43 -0.67 -13.55
N GLY A 142 -20.06 -1.34 -14.51
CA GLY A 142 -21.45 -1.14 -14.90
C GLY A 142 -22.06 -2.46 -15.36
N GLU A 143 -23.36 -2.61 -15.16
CA GLU A 143 -24.09 -3.82 -15.58
C GLU A 143 -24.12 -3.97 -17.11
N GLN A 144 -24.06 -2.84 -17.83
CA GLN A 144 -24.00 -2.78 -19.28
C GLN A 144 -22.68 -2.15 -19.71
N GLU A 145 -22.12 -2.69 -20.78
CA GLU A 145 -20.96 -2.08 -21.43
C GLU A 145 -21.33 -0.79 -22.13
N GLY A 146 -20.56 0.27 -21.91
CA GLY A 146 -20.84 1.55 -22.53
C GLY A 146 -19.86 2.64 -22.16
N MET A 147 -20.06 3.80 -22.80
CA MET A 147 -19.31 5.02 -22.50
C MET A 147 -20.27 6.13 -22.10
N VAL A 148 -19.92 6.84 -21.04
CA VAL A 148 -20.63 8.04 -20.59
C VAL A 148 -19.73 9.26 -20.83
N PRO A 149 -20.16 10.25 -21.64
CA PRO A 149 -19.39 11.48 -21.87
C PRO A 149 -19.24 12.32 -20.60
N GLY A 150 -18.14 13.10 -20.51
CA GLY A 150 -17.82 13.95 -19.37
C GLY A 150 -18.92 14.93 -18.98
N ASN A 151 -19.57 15.56 -19.97
CA ASN A 151 -20.69 16.47 -19.73
C ASN A 151 -21.86 15.80 -18.99
N ALA A 152 -22.11 14.51 -19.23
CA ALA A 152 -23.14 13.75 -18.52
C ALA A 152 -22.65 13.24 -17.14
N LEU A 153 -21.36 12.95 -17.00
CA LEU A 153 -20.79 12.49 -15.72
C LEU A 153 -20.81 13.56 -14.63
N VAL A 154 -20.54 14.82 -15.00
CA VAL A 154 -20.46 15.91 -14.01
C VAL A 154 -21.83 16.38 -13.52
N VAL A 155 -22.92 15.89 -14.11
CA VAL A 155 -24.28 16.14 -13.61
C VAL A 155 -24.86 14.97 -12.83
N ASP A 156 -24.22 13.79 -12.86
CA ASP A 156 -24.68 12.62 -12.13
C ASP A 156 -24.52 12.84 -10.63
N THR A 157 -25.64 12.76 -9.90
CA THR A 157 -25.63 13.02 -8.47
C THR A 157 -25.01 11.90 -7.64
N LYS A 158 -24.87 10.71 -8.21
CA LYS A 158 -24.36 9.51 -7.56
C LYS A 158 -22.85 9.34 -7.76
N ARG A 159 -22.19 10.28 -8.45
CA ARG A 159 -20.77 10.21 -8.79
C ARG A 159 -20.03 11.44 -8.26
N GLN A 160 -18.77 11.24 -7.88
CA GLN A 160 -17.91 12.28 -7.30
C GLN A 160 -17.29 13.24 -8.34
N PHE A 161 -17.71 13.18 -9.61
CA PHE A 161 -17.06 13.91 -10.70
C PHE A 161 -17.61 15.31 -10.93
N ARG A 162 -18.70 15.72 -10.26
CA ARG A 162 -19.30 17.05 -10.48
C ARG A 162 -18.32 18.22 -10.35
N PRO A 163 -17.40 18.24 -9.38
CA PRO A 163 -16.46 19.35 -9.26
C PRO A 163 -15.51 19.52 -10.45
N LEU A 164 -15.37 18.50 -11.31
CA LEU A 164 -14.58 18.59 -12.54
C LEU A 164 -15.20 19.51 -13.59
N SER A 165 -16.48 19.88 -13.46
CA SER A 165 -17.12 20.89 -14.30
C SER A 165 -16.38 22.23 -14.34
N LYS A 166 -15.62 22.57 -13.27
CA LYS A 166 -14.81 23.80 -13.19
C LYS A 166 -13.73 23.90 -14.26
N PHE A 167 -13.28 22.77 -14.82
CA PHE A 167 -12.26 22.74 -15.87
C PHE A 167 -12.83 23.04 -17.27
N GLY A 168 -14.15 23.24 -17.39
CA GLY A 168 -14.81 23.73 -18.57
C GLY A 168 -14.97 22.70 -19.70
N ASN A 169 -15.68 23.10 -20.76
CA ASN A 169 -16.09 22.21 -21.84
C ASN A 169 -14.92 21.57 -22.61
N ALA A 170 -13.79 22.27 -22.72
CA ALA A 170 -12.60 21.73 -23.39
C ALA A 170 -12.08 20.46 -22.69
N PHE A 171 -12.07 20.46 -21.35
CA PHE A 171 -11.77 19.27 -20.55
C PHE A 171 -12.89 18.23 -20.64
N LEU A 172 -14.15 18.64 -20.47
CA LEU A 172 -15.27 17.69 -20.40
C LEU A 172 -15.48 16.88 -21.70
N ASN A 173 -15.12 17.45 -22.85
CA ASN A 173 -15.10 16.73 -24.13
C ASN A 173 -13.96 15.69 -24.23
N ARG A 174 -12.96 15.79 -23.35
CA ARG A 174 -11.83 14.87 -23.20
C ARG A 174 -11.87 14.13 -21.85
N PHE A 175 -13.04 14.09 -21.23
CA PHE A 175 -13.31 13.32 -20.03
C PHE A 175 -14.42 12.33 -20.36
N GLN A 176 -14.25 11.06 -19.98
CA GLN A 176 -15.25 10.04 -20.21
C GLN A 176 -15.17 8.95 -19.14
N CYS A 177 -16.25 8.20 -19.02
CA CYS A 177 -16.31 7.02 -18.19
C CYS A 177 -16.58 5.83 -19.08
N SER A 178 -15.77 4.79 -18.91
CA SER A 178 -15.94 3.49 -19.53
C SER A 178 -16.54 2.54 -18.50
N GLN A 179 -17.67 1.93 -18.84
CA GLN A 179 -18.38 1.00 -17.99
C GLN A 179 -18.37 -0.39 -18.61
N LEU A 180 -18.10 -1.40 -17.79
CA LEU A 180 -18.16 -2.80 -18.17
C LEU A 180 -18.39 -3.68 -16.94
N ASN A 181 -18.96 -4.86 -17.17
CA ASN A 181 -19.17 -5.85 -16.13
C ASN A 181 -17.89 -6.67 -15.94
N ASN A 182 -17.03 -6.24 -15.03
CA ASN A 182 -15.77 -6.90 -14.71
C ASN A 182 -15.59 -7.05 -13.18
N GLU A 183 -15.07 -8.20 -12.73
CA GLU A 183 -14.89 -8.52 -11.32
C GLU A 183 -13.90 -7.59 -10.60
N VAL A 184 -12.83 -7.16 -11.27
CA VAL A 184 -11.84 -6.22 -10.70
C VAL A 184 -12.54 -4.91 -10.35
N LEU A 185 -13.39 -4.44 -11.25
CA LEU A 185 -14.12 -3.18 -11.12
C LEU A 185 -15.27 -3.26 -10.11
N ASN A 186 -15.66 -4.45 -9.64
CA ASN A 186 -16.55 -4.59 -8.50
C ASN A 186 -15.95 -4.00 -7.23
N SER A 187 -14.62 -4.02 -7.12
CA SER A 187 -13.88 -3.56 -5.94
C SER A 187 -13.06 -2.29 -6.19
N LEU A 188 -12.75 -1.95 -7.46
CA LEU A 188 -11.90 -0.83 -7.83
C LEU A 188 -12.53 0.09 -8.89
N THR A 189 -11.94 1.26 -9.04
CA THR A 189 -12.10 2.13 -10.21
C THR A 189 -10.72 2.54 -10.70
N ILE A 190 -10.50 2.55 -12.00
CA ILE A 190 -9.19 2.82 -12.59
C ILE A 190 -9.30 4.05 -13.49
N VAL A 191 -8.38 4.98 -13.37
CA VAL A 191 -8.35 6.23 -14.15
C VAL A 191 -7.14 6.20 -15.08
N ASP A 192 -7.40 6.07 -16.38
CA ASP A 192 -6.40 6.25 -17.43
C ASP A 192 -6.26 7.75 -17.72
N THR A 193 -5.04 8.30 -17.63
CA THR A 193 -4.78 9.69 -18.01
C THR A 193 -4.24 9.77 -19.43
N PRO A 194 -4.47 10.89 -20.14
CA PRO A 194 -3.76 11.18 -21.38
C PRO A 194 -2.25 11.04 -21.23
N GLY A 195 -1.55 10.65 -22.29
CA GLY A 195 -0.09 10.66 -22.30
C GLY A 195 0.47 12.06 -22.05
N ILE A 196 1.56 12.16 -21.30
CA ILE A 196 2.29 13.42 -21.10
C ILE A 196 3.27 13.60 -22.25
N LEU A 197 3.21 14.76 -22.93
CA LEU A 197 4.05 15.07 -24.09
C LEU A 197 5.51 15.26 -23.63
N SER A 198 6.46 14.73 -24.41
CA SER A 198 7.90 14.93 -24.22
C SER A 198 8.39 16.07 -25.12
N GLY A 199 9.05 17.08 -24.54
CA GLY A 199 9.73 18.15 -25.28
C GLY A 199 8.93 19.44 -25.51
N GLU A 200 9.65 20.55 -25.69
CA GLU A 200 9.09 21.92 -25.77
C GLU A 200 8.24 22.21 -27.03
N LYS A 201 8.47 21.48 -28.13
CA LYS A 201 7.79 21.69 -29.42
C LYS A 201 6.38 21.10 -29.48
N GLN A 202 5.97 20.35 -28.46
CA GLN A 202 4.63 19.78 -28.31
C GLN A 202 3.87 20.44 -27.15
N ARG A 203 4.11 21.72 -26.86
CA ARG A 203 3.21 22.55 -26.03
C ARG A 203 1.89 22.83 -26.78
N ILE A 204 1.21 21.77 -27.24
CA ILE A 204 -0.16 21.88 -27.73
C ILE A 204 -0.96 22.21 -26.49
N ASP A 205 -1.42 23.46 -26.41
CA ASP A 205 -2.37 23.90 -25.40
C ASP A 205 -3.55 22.92 -25.45
N ARG A 206 -3.68 22.10 -24.40
CA ARG A 206 -4.74 21.08 -24.30
C ARG A 206 -6.12 21.75 -24.26
N GLY A 207 -6.16 23.07 -24.08
CA GLY A 207 -7.37 23.88 -23.94
C GLY A 207 -7.96 23.80 -22.53
N TYR A 208 -7.25 23.14 -21.59
CA TYR A 208 -7.65 23.03 -20.19
C TYR A 208 -6.41 22.85 -19.30
N ASP A 209 -6.57 23.16 -18.02
CA ASP A 209 -5.54 22.98 -16.99
C ASP A 209 -5.35 21.49 -16.65
N PHE A 210 -4.44 20.83 -17.36
CA PHE A 210 -4.13 19.41 -17.15
C PHE A 210 -3.56 19.13 -15.77
N VAL A 211 -2.69 20.02 -15.27
CA VAL A 211 -2.01 19.86 -13.99
C VAL A 211 -3.02 19.95 -12.85
N GLY A 212 -3.95 20.93 -12.90
CA GLY A 212 -5.02 21.05 -11.92
C GLY A 212 -6.00 19.88 -11.93
N VAL A 213 -6.29 19.29 -13.10
CA VAL A 213 -7.10 18.05 -13.17
C VAL A 213 -6.38 16.89 -12.49
N LEU A 214 -5.07 16.76 -12.75
CA LEU A 214 -4.25 15.69 -12.16
C LEU A 214 -4.18 15.82 -10.63
N GLU A 215 -3.96 17.03 -10.13
CA GLU A 215 -4.01 17.35 -8.70
C GLU A 215 -5.36 16.96 -8.09
N TRP A 216 -6.47 17.30 -8.75
CA TRP A 216 -7.81 16.95 -8.27
C TRP A 216 -8.02 15.44 -8.10
N PHE A 217 -7.50 14.64 -9.04
CA PHE A 217 -7.52 13.18 -8.91
C PHE A 217 -6.57 12.69 -7.82
N ALA A 218 -5.36 13.25 -7.74
CA ALA A 218 -4.35 12.85 -6.74
C ALA A 218 -4.86 12.99 -5.30
N GLU A 219 -5.66 14.03 -5.02
CA GLU A 219 -6.32 14.22 -3.71
C GLU A 219 -7.34 13.11 -3.36
N ARG A 220 -7.95 12.46 -4.36
CA ARG A 220 -9.11 11.56 -4.18
C ARG A 220 -8.82 10.09 -4.44
N VAL A 221 -7.72 9.78 -5.11
CA VAL A 221 -7.34 8.41 -5.40
C VAL A 221 -6.65 7.75 -4.21
N ASP A 222 -6.65 6.42 -4.18
CA ASP A 222 -5.99 5.61 -3.17
C ASP A 222 -4.57 5.22 -3.56
N ARG A 223 -4.32 5.14 -4.87
CA ARG A 223 -3.01 4.85 -5.47
C ARG A 223 -2.79 5.65 -6.74
N ILE A 224 -1.53 6.02 -6.93
CA ILE A 224 -1.05 6.70 -8.12
C ILE A 224 0.09 5.86 -8.69
N ILE A 225 -0.12 5.27 -9.86
CA ILE A 225 0.91 4.50 -10.56
C ILE A 225 1.61 5.44 -11.54
N LEU A 226 2.89 5.72 -11.29
CA LEU A 226 3.75 6.46 -12.21
C LEU A 226 4.46 5.47 -13.13
N LEU A 227 4.05 5.40 -14.39
CA LEU A 227 4.62 4.49 -15.39
C LEU A 227 5.75 5.15 -16.19
N PHE A 228 6.89 4.47 -16.22
CA PHE A 228 8.07 4.79 -17.03
C PHE A 228 8.35 3.66 -18.01
N ASP A 229 8.86 3.99 -19.20
CA ASP A 229 9.29 3.01 -20.21
C ASP A 229 10.80 2.74 -20.05
N ALA A 230 11.19 1.50 -19.82
CA ALA A 230 12.60 1.13 -19.63
C ALA A 230 13.46 1.38 -20.89
N HIS A 231 12.87 1.36 -22.07
CA HIS A 231 13.56 1.62 -23.32
C HIS A 231 13.69 3.12 -23.62
N LYS A 232 12.75 3.95 -23.14
CA LYS A 232 12.68 5.41 -23.42
C LYS A 232 12.49 6.22 -22.14
N LEU A 233 13.47 6.16 -21.24
CA LEU A 233 13.43 6.95 -20.01
C LEU A 233 13.68 8.43 -20.33
N ASP A 234 12.63 9.24 -20.23
CA ASP A 234 12.71 10.71 -20.27
C ASP A 234 11.82 11.29 -19.16
N ILE A 235 12.33 12.29 -18.44
CA ILE A 235 11.55 13.07 -17.46
C ILE A 235 11.56 14.52 -17.93
N SER A 236 10.67 14.80 -18.88
CA SER A 236 10.45 16.15 -19.42
C SER A 236 9.96 17.13 -18.35
N ASP A 237 10.11 18.44 -18.58
CA ASP A 237 9.63 19.48 -17.65
C ASP A 237 8.10 19.43 -17.45
N GLU A 238 7.36 19.02 -18.46
CA GLU A 238 5.92 18.77 -18.36
C GLU A 238 5.64 17.59 -17.41
N PHE A 239 6.40 16.50 -17.53
CA PHE A 239 6.22 15.34 -16.65
C PHE A 239 6.66 15.65 -15.22
N ARG A 240 7.74 16.41 -15.03
CA ARG A 240 8.16 16.94 -13.72
C ARG A 240 7.02 17.71 -13.06
N ARG A 241 6.38 18.65 -13.77
CA ARG A 241 5.21 19.40 -13.26
C ARG A 241 4.05 18.49 -12.87
N CYS A 242 3.82 17.42 -13.62
CA CYS A 242 2.79 16.43 -13.28
C CYS A 242 3.15 15.62 -12.02
N ILE A 243 4.42 15.24 -11.84
CA ILE A 243 4.88 14.56 -10.61
C ILE A 243 4.79 15.52 -9.42
N GLU A 244 5.14 16.79 -9.60
CA GLU A 244 4.99 17.83 -8.58
C GLU A 244 3.52 18.07 -8.19
N ALA A 245 2.58 17.96 -9.13
CA ALA A 245 1.14 18.05 -8.86
C ALA A 245 0.58 16.86 -8.07
N VAL A 246 1.32 15.76 -8.01
CA VAL A 246 1.04 14.61 -7.13
C VAL A 246 1.70 14.79 -5.75
N GLY A 247 2.51 15.84 -5.56
CA GLY A 247 3.15 16.17 -4.28
C GLY A 247 2.17 16.28 -3.11
N GLY A 248 2.62 15.93 -1.91
CA GLY A 248 1.78 15.79 -0.70
C GLY A 248 0.98 14.47 -0.63
N ASN A 249 1.00 13.68 -1.70
CA ASN A 249 0.39 12.35 -1.79
C ASN A 249 1.43 11.27 -2.11
N GLU A 250 2.70 11.47 -1.74
CA GLU A 250 3.81 10.57 -2.03
C GLU A 250 3.57 9.16 -1.46
N ASP A 251 2.86 9.05 -0.34
CA ASP A 251 2.48 7.77 0.27
C ASP A 251 1.57 6.91 -0.61
N LYS A 252 0.86 7.54 -1.56
CA LYS A 252 -0.03 6.90 -2.53
C LYS A 252 0.71 6.47 -3.81
N VAL A 253 1.94 6.94 -4.02
CA VAL A 253 2.68 6.74 -5.27
C VAL A 253 3.32 5.35 -5.31
N ARG A 254 3.19 4.69 -6.46
CA ARG A 254 3.90 3.46 -6.84
C ARG A 254 4.55 3.69 -8.19
N ILE A 255 5.83 3.39 -8.31
CA ILE A 255 6.57 3.66 -9.54
C ILE A 255 6.73 2.34 -10.30
N VAL A 256 6.34 2.33 -11.56
CA VAL A 256 6.44 1.14 -12.41
C VAL A 256 7.39 1.42 -13.55
N LEU A 257 8.50 0.69 -13.60
CA LEU A 257 9.41 0.67 -14.74
C LEU A 257 8.95 -0.46 -15.67
N ASN A 258 8.09 -0.07 -16.61
CA ASN A 258 7.43 -0.96 -17.56
C ASN A 258 8.34 -1.28 -18.76
N LYS A 259 8.02 -2.36 -19.49
CA LYS A 259 8.77 -2.84 -20.67
C LYS A 259 10.22 -3.21 -20.35
N ALA A 260 10.48 -3.66 -19.13
CA ALA A 260 11.82 -3.99 -18.67
C ALA A 260 12.46 -5.15 -19.45
N ASP A 261 11.65 -6.02 -20.06
CA ASP A 261 12.07 -7.09 -20.96
C ASP A 261 12.63 -6.61 -22.32
N MET A 262 12.42 -5.34 -22.70
CA MET A 262 12.91 -4.77 -23.96
C MET A 262 14.37 -4.31 -23.88
N VAL A 263 15.01 -4.45 -22.73
CA VAL A 263 16.40 -4.06 -22.48
C VAL A 263 17.14 -5.22 -21.80
N ASP A 264 18.44 -5.33 -22.05
CA ASP A 264 19.26 -6.34 -21.37
C ASP A 264 19.46 -6.01 -19.87
N HIS A 265 20.02 -6.95 -19.12
CA HIS A 265 20.24 -6.78 -17.67
C HIS A 265 21.13 -5.57 -17.33
N GLN A 266 22.19 -5.29 -18.11
CA GLN A 266 23.09 -4.18 -17.82
C GLN A 266 22.43 -2.83 -18.10
N GLN A 267 21.71 -2.74 -19.21
CA GLN A 267 20.93 -1.56 -19.58
C GLN A 267 19.82 -1.32 -18.56
N LEU A 268 19.13 -2.37 -18.10
CA LEU A 268 18.10 -2.28 -17.07
C LEU A 268 18.63 -1.62 -15.79
N MET A 269 19.79 -2.07 -15.29
CA MET A 269 20.41 -1.47 -14.10
C MET A 269 20.81 0.00 -14.31
N ARG A 270 21.27 0.36 -15.52
CA ARG A 270 21.58 1.77 -15.86
C ARG A 270 20.32 2.64 -15.90
N VAL A 271 19.25 2.15 -16.51
CA VAL A 271 17.96 2.85 -16.61
C VAL A 271 17.34 3.01 -15.23
N TYR A 272 17.36 1.95 -14.40
CA TYR A 272 16.91 2.00 -13.02
C TYR A 272 17.67 3.08 -12.22
N GLY A 273 19.01 3.08 -12.28
CA GLY A 273 19.82 4.10 -11.60
C GLY A 273 19.52 5.52 -12.08
N ALA A 274 19.33 5.72 -13.39
CA ALA A 274 18.98 7.02 -13.96
C ALA A 274 17.58 7.50 -13.54
N LEU A 275 16.61 6.58 -13.45
CA LEU A 275 15.27 6.86 -12.95
C LEU A 275 15.33 7.34 -11.50
N MET A 276 15.98 6.56 -10.62
CA MET A 276 16.10 6.90 -9.20
C MET A 276 16.80 8.23 -8.97
N TRP A 277 17.88 8.49 -9.72
CA TRP A 277 18.57 9.78 -9.69
C TRP A 277 17.66 10.94 -10.08
N SER A 278 16.83 10.75 -11.11
CA SER A 278 15.95 11.80 -11.62
C SER A 278 14.77 12.04 -10.67
N LEU A 279 14.20 10.98 -10.11
CA LEU A 279 13.11 11.04 -9.13
C LEU A 279 13.57 11.67 -7.81
N GLY A 280 14.79 11.38 -7.34
CA GLY A 280 15.35 11.98 -6.13
C GLY A 280 15.55 13.50 -6.23
N LYS A 281 15.53 14.07 -7.46
CA LYS A 281 15.53 15.53 -7.67
C LYS A 281 14.11 16.13 -7.71
N VAL A 282 13.08 15.30 -7.89
CA VAL A 282 11.70 15.74 -8.04
C VAL A 282 10.95 15.58 -6.72
N PHE A 283 11.00 14.38 -6.13
CA PHE A 283 10.43 14.12 -4.83
C PHE A 283 11.29 14.78 -3.75
N ARG A 284 10.64 15.60 -2.92
CA ARG A 284 11.29 16.34 -1.82
C ARG A 284 11.25 15.55 -0.50
N THR A 285 11.26 14.23 -0.60
CA THR A 285 11.22 13.32 0.55
C THR A 285 12.55 12.57 0.67
N PRO A 286 13.05 12.35 1.90
CA PRO A 286 14.24 11.53 2.10
C PRO A 286 13.96 10.04 1.84
N GLU A 287 12.70 9.63 1.79
CA GLU A 287 12.27 8.26 1.54
C GLU A 287 12.36 7.92 0.05
N VAL A 288 12.97 6.77 -0.23
CA VAL A 288 13.13 6.24 -1.59
C VAL A 288 11.83 5.54 -2.00
N ALA A 289 11.18 6.02 -3.06
CA ALA A 289 10.00 5.39 -3.61
C ALA A 289 10.32 3.99 -4.14
N ARG A 290 9.49 2.99 -3.81
CA ARG A 290 9.60 1.63 -4.36
C ARG A 290 9.28 1.65 -5.85
N VAL A 291 10.13 0.99 -6.64
CA VAL A 291 9.97 0.82 -8.09
C VAL A 291 9.73 -0.65 -8.39
N TYR A 292 8.63 -0.94 -9.07
CA TYR A 292 8.27 -2.26 -9.57
C TYR A 292 8.77 -2.39 -11.01
N ILE A 293 9.59 -3.39 -11.28
CA ILE A 293 10.25 -3.59 -12.57
C ILE A 293 9.58 -4.76 -13.28
N GLY A 294 9.10 -4.56 -14.50
CA GLY A 294 8.50 -5.66 -15.26
C GLY A 294 7.90 -5.22 -16.59
N SER A 295 7.11 -6.11 -17.17
CA SER A 295 6.41 -5.89 -18.43
C SER A 295 4.97 -6.36 -18.29
N PHE A 296 4.06 -5.40 -18.13
CA PHE A 296 2.67 -5.64 -17.75
C PHE A 296 1.76 -5.75 -18.98
N TRP A 297 1.93 -6.84 -19.73
CA TRP A 297 1.16 -7.18 -20.93
C TRP A 297 1.06 -8.69 -21.13
N ASP A 298 0.29 -9.11 -22.13
CA ASP A 298 0.03 -10.51 -22.52
C ASP A 298 1.01 -11.07 -23.58
N GLN A 299 2.05 -10.31 -23.95
CA GLN A 299 3.02 -10.70 -24.97
C GLN A 299 4.24 -11.44 -24.39
N PRO A 300 4.90 -12.32 -25.18
CA PRO A 300 6.14 -12.98 -24.77
C PRO A 300 7.24 -11.99 -24.37
N LEU A 301 8.05 -12.36 -23.37
CA LEU A 301 9.22 -11.57 -22.97
C LEU A 301 10.28 -11.59 -24.07
N HIS A 302 10.82 -10.42 -24.42
CA HIS A 302 11.94 -10.31 -25.35
C HIS A 302 13.26 -10.78 -24.72
N HIS A 303 13.55 -10.31 -23.50
CA HIS A 303 14.65 -10.78 -22.67
C HIS A 303 14.09 -11.41 -21.38
N ASP A 304 14.31 -12.71 -21.20
CA ASP A 304 13.76 -13.47 -20.08
C ASP A 304 14.77 -13.78 -18.96
N ILE A 305 16.01 -13.30 -19.07
CA ILE A 305 17.06 -13.46 -18.05
C ILE A 305 16.58 -12.97 -16.67
N ASN A 306 15.78 -11.90 -16.64
CA ASN A 306 15.24 -11.32 -15.40
C ASN A 306 13.79 -11.73 -15.14
N ARG A 307 13.27 -12.81 -15.77
CA ARG A 307 11.85 -13.23 -15.65
C ARG A 307 11.40 -13.30 -14.20
N ARG A 308 12.19 -13.98 -13.35
CA ARG A 308 11.88 -14.12 -11.91
C ARG A 308 11.73 -12.77 -11.22
N LEU A 309 12.67 -11.83 -11.45
CA LEU A 309 12.55 -10.48 -10.91
C LEU A 309 11.25 -9.78 -11.36
N PHE A 310 10.87 -9.94 -12.64
CA PHE A 310 9.64 -9.33 -13.16
C PHE A 310 8.39 -9.92 -12.51
N GLU A 311 8.36 -11.23 -12.31
CA GLU A 311 7.28 -11.95 -11.63
C GLU A 311 7.20 -11.57 -10.14
N ASP A 312 8.34 -11.51 -9.45
CA ASP A 312 8.45 -11.11 -8.03
C ASP A 312 7.85 -9.69 -7.84
N GLU A 313 8.28 -8.72 -8.67
CA GLU A 313 7.80 -7.33 -8.57
C GLU A 313 6.34 -7.19 -9.02
N GLN A 314 5.89 -7.96 -10.01
CA GLN A 314 4.48 -7.98 -10.41
C GLN A 314 3.59 -8.48 -9.27
N HIS A 315 3.97 -9.59 -8.64
CA HIS A 315 3.24 -10.14 -7.50
C HIS A 315 3.12 -9.11 -6.37
N ASP A 316 4.22 -8.45 -6.02
CA ASP A 316 4.25 -7.43 -4.96
C ASP A 316 3.38 -6.20 -5.31
N LEU A 317 3.38 -5.76 -6.58
CA LEU A 317 2.51 -4.68 -7.03
C LEU A 317 1.04 -5.10 -6.90
N PHE A 318 0.71 -6.31 -7.36
CA PHE A 318 -0.67 -6.79 -7.36
C PHE A 318 -1.20 -7.01 -5.95
N ALA A 319 -0.37 -7.49 -5.03
CA ALA A 319 -0.72 -7.58 -3.62
C ALA A 319 -1.05 -6.21 -3.00
N ASP A 320 -0.27 -5.16 -3.33
CA ASP A 320 -0.59 -3.78 -2.88
C ASP A 320 -1.94 -3.31 -3.46
N LEU A 321 -2.21 -3.55 -4.75
CA LEU A 321 -3.47 -3.17 -5.41
C LEU A 321 -4.68 -3.99 -4.89
N GLN A 322 -4.50 -5.27 -4.59
CA GLN A 322 -5.55 -6.12 -4.00
C GLN A 322 -5.95 -5.67 -2.59
N SER A 323 -5.02 -5.06 -1.85
CA SER A 323 -5.27 -4.56 -0.50
C SER A 323 -6.09 -3.27 -0.44
N LEU A 324 -6.32 -2.59 -1.57
CA LEU A 324 -6.94 -1.26 -1.58
C LEU A 324 -8.35 -1.23 -0.98
N PRO A 325 -9.29 -2.14 -1.32
CA PRO A 325 -10.64 -2.11 -0.78
C PRO A 325 -10.67 -2.32 0.73
N ARG A 326 -9.84 -3.22 1.25
CA ARG A 326 -9.69 -3.46 2.68
C ARG A 326 -9.25 -2.21 3.43
N ASN A 327 -8.26 -1.50 2.89
CA ASN A 327 -7.64 -0.35 3.55
C ASN A 327 -8.34 1.00 3.24
N ALA A 328 -9.46 0.98 2.49
CA ALA A 328 -10.11 2.19 1.99
C ALA A 328 -10.57 3.13 3.12
N ALA A 329 -11.19 2.60 4.17
CA ALA A 329 -11.68 3.40 5.30
C ALA A 329 -10.53 4.11 6.02
N LEU A 330 -9.40 3.42 6.23
CA LEU A 330 -8.20 3.99 6.84
C LEU A 330 -7.59 5.10 5.98
N ARG A 331 -7.55 4.93 4.66
CA ARG A 331 -7.06 5.99 3.75
C ARG A 331 -7.97 7.21 3.77
N LYS A 332 -9.30 7.03 3.68
CA LYS A 332 -10.26 8.15 3.77
C LYS A 332 -10.14 8.90 5.10
N LEU A 333 -9.90 8.19 6.19
CA LEU A 333 -9.61 8.78 7.49
C LEU A 333 -8.32 9.62 7.45
N ASN A 334 -7.23 9.08 6.90
CA ASN A 334 -5.96 9.81 6.76
C ASN A 334 -6.10 11.07 5.89
N ASP A 335 -6.82 10.99 4.77
CA ASP A 335 -7.08 12.12 3.89
C ASP A 335 -7.93 13.20 4.61
N LEU A 336 -8.91 12.78 5.42
CA LEU A 336 -9.70 13.71 6.24
C LEU A 336 -8.84 14.41 7.31
N ILE A 337 -7.87 13.70 7.92
CA ILE A 337 -6.92 14.29 8.87
C ILE A 337 -6.03 15.33 8.17
N LYS A 338 -5.44 14.99 7.01
CA LYS A 338 -4.62 15.92 6.22
C LYS A 338 -5.43 17.17 5.86
N ARG A 339 -6.65 17.00 5.35
CA ARG A 339 -7.57 18.10 5.03
C ARG A 339 -7.92 18.96 6.24
N ALA A 340 -8.20 18.35 7.40
CA ALA A 340 -8.53 19.07 8.62
C ALA A 340 -7.37 19.95 9.11
N ARG A 341 -6.14 19.46 9.06
CA ARG A 341 -4.95 20.25 9.39
C ARG A 341 -4.80 21.44 8.45
N LEU A 342 -4.87 21.20 7.14
CA LEU A 342 -4.79 22.27 6.14
C LEU A 342 -5.89 23.33 6.34
N ALA A 343 -7.13 22.91 6.61
CA ALA A 343 -8.25 23.82 6.87
C ALA A 343 -8.04 24.67 8.13
N LYS A 344 -7.47 24.10 9.20
CA LYS A 344 -7.09 24.86 10.41
C LYS A 344 -6.01 25.89 10.12
N VAL A 345 -4.94 25.51 9.41
CA VAL A 345 -3.85 26.42 9.04
C VAL A 345 -4.39 27.55 8.15
N HIS A 346 -5.22 27.21 7.16
CA HIS A 346 -5.91 28.19 6.32
C HIS A 346 -6.76 29.17 7.13
N ALA A 347 -7.53 28.67 8.10
CA ALA A 347 -8.33 29.52 8.99
C ALA A 347 -7.47 30.54 9.75
N TYR A 348 -6.31 30.13 10.27
CA TYR A 348 -5.38 31.04 10.93
C TYR A 348 -4.80 32.09 9.98
N ILE A 349 -4.42 31.68 8.76
CA ILE A 349 -3.92 32.60 7.73
C ILE A 349 -4.98 33.66 7.42
N ILE A 350 -6.20 33.24 7.04
CA ILE A 350 -7.29 34.16 6.67
C ILE A 350 -7.66 35.09 7.82
N ALA A 351 -7.76 34.57 9.05
CA ALA A 351 -8.07 35.37 10.22
C ALA A 351 -6.97 36.38 10.57
N HIS A 352 -5.70 36.01 10.42
CA HIS A 352 -4.57 36.91 10.62
C HIS A 352 -4.56 38.03 9.57
N LEU A 353 -4.75 37.69 8.30
CA LEU A 353 -4.86 38.68 7.22
C LEU A 353 -6.01 39.66 7.49
N LYS A 354 -7.17 39.17 7.97
CA LYS A 354 -8.29 40.03 8.38
C LYS A 354 -7.92 40.97 9.53
N LYS A 355 -7.21 40.46 10.55
CA LYS A 355 -6.78 41.23 11.73
C LYS A 355 -5.84 42.38 11.35
N GLU A 356 -4.97 42.18 10.37
CA GLU A 356 -3.98 43.16 9.92
C GLU A 356 -4.51 44.22 8.95
N MET A 357 -5.78 44.13 8.53
CA MET A 357 -6.38 45.08 7.60
C MET A 357 -6.84 46.37 8.29
N PRO A 358 -6.53 47.56 7.74
CA PRO A 358 -6.98 48.83 8.30
C PRO A 358 -8.48 49.05 8.05
N SER A 359 -9.15 49.68 9.02
CA SER A 359 -10.61 49.90 8.96
C SER A 359 -11.05 50.92 7.89
N MET A 360 -10.24 51.96 7.63
CA MET A 360 -10.63 53.11 6.79
C MET A 360 -9.80 53.26 5.51
N MET A 361 -8.52 53.66 5.60
CA MET A 361 -7.68 53.99 4.42
C MET A 361 -6.47 53.06 4.29
N GLY A 362 -5.92 52.95 3.07
CA GLY A 362 -4.69 52.20 2.80
C GLY A 362 -4.86 50.68 2.60
N LYS A 363 -6.09 50.18 2.47
CA LYS A 363 -6.42 48.75 2.35
C LYS A 363 -5.67 48.04 1.21
N GLU A 364 -5.65 48.62 0.02
CA GLU A 364 -4.95 48.03 -1.14
C GLU A 364 -3.44 47.96 -0.95
N LYS A 365 -2.84 49.00 -0.38
CA LYS A 365 -1.41 49.02 -0.06
C LYS A 365 -1.08 47.93 0.98
N ARG A 366 -1.86 47.87 2.06
CA ARG A 366 -1.67 46.86 3.11
C ARG A 366 -1.86 45.44 2.59
N LYS A 367 -2.87 45.19 1.76
CA LYS A 367 -3.07 43.88 1.11
C LYS A 367 -1.84 43.44 0.33
N LYS A 368 -1.27 44.32 -0.51
CA LYS A 368 -0.04 44.02 -1.27
C LYS A 368 1.14 43.71 -0.35
N GLU A 369 1.32 44.50 0.71
CA GLU A 369 2.37 44.26 1.71
C GLU A 369 2.21 42.91 2.41
N LEU A 370 0.99 42.53 2.80
CA LEU A 370 0.70 41.26 3.46
C LEU A 370 0.96 40.06 2.54
N ILE A 371 0.57 40.14 1.26
CA ILE A 371 0.85 39.10 0.28
C ILE A 371 2.36 38.95 0.05
N GLN A 372 3.09 40.06 -0.06
CA GLN A 372 4.55 40.04 -0.25
C GLN A 372 5.31 39.47 0.94
N ASN A 373 4.81 39.66 2.16
CA ASN A 373 5.44 39.17 3.39
C ASN A 373 4.74 37.91 3.95
N LEU A 374 4.08 37.12 3.09
CA LEU A 374 3.35 35.92 3.51
C LEU A 374 4.27 34.86 4.15
N ASP A 375 5.54 34.82 3.74
CA ASP A 375 6.61 34.02 4.34
C ASP A 375 6.76 34.29 5.85
N LYS A 376 6.87 35.56 6.23
CA LYS A 376 7.00 35.96 7.64
C LYS A 376 5.72 35.69 8.43
N ILE A 377 4.55 35.85 7.77
CA ILE A 377 3.27 35.51 8.39
C ILE A 377 3.22 34.01 8.69
N TYR A 378 3.69 33.16 7.77
CA TYR A 378 3.73 31.71 8.01
C TYR A 378 4.66 31.38 9.18
N GLU A 379 5.86 31.94 9.24
CA GLU A 379 6.78 31.75 10.36
C GLU A 379 6.19 32.22 11.71
N GLN A 380 5.47 33.34 11.71
CA GLN A 380 4.79 33.83 12.89
C GLN A 380 3.70 32.85 13.36
N LEU A 381 2.81 32.45 12.46
CA LEU A 381 1.71 31.52 12.77
C LEU A 381 2.25 30.16 13.20
N GLN A 382 3.35 29.71 12.61
CA GLN A 382 4.03 28.48 12.97
C GLN A 382 4.43 28.48 14.45
N ARG A 383 5.04 29.57 14.93
CA ARG A 383 5.48 29.72 16.33
C ARG A 383 4.29 29.95 17.28
N GLU A 384 3.34 30.78 16.88
CA GLU A 384 2.19 31.15 17.73
C GLU A 384 1.26 29.96 18.00
N TYR A 385 1.01 29.12 16.99
CA TYR A 385 0.07 28.01 17.07
C TYR A 385 0.73 26.62 17.07
N ASN A 386 2.07 26.56 17.09
CA ASN A 386 2.85 25.32 17.05
C ASN A 386 2.47 24.38 15.88
N ILE A 387 2.45 24.94 14.67
CA ILE A 387 2.07 24.26 13.43
C ILE A 387 3.32 23.67 12.76
N SER A 388 3.21 22.50 12.13
CA SER A 388 4.30 21.95 11.33
C SER A 388 4.46 22.73 10.01
N PRO A 389 5.68 23.02 9.53
CA PRO A 389 5.90 23.64 8.22
C PRO A 389 5.18 22.92 7.07
N GLY A 390 5.07 21.58 7.15
CA GLY A 390 4.43 20.76 6.13
C GLY A 390 2.90 20.86 6.09
N ASP A 391 2.26 21.45 7.12
CA ASP A 391 0.80 21.67 7.11
C ASP A 391 0.43 22.99 6.42
N PHE A 392 1.41 23.83 6.07
CA PHE A 392 1.16 25.07 5.34
C PHE A 392 0.95 24.81 3.85
N PRO A 393 0.00 25.52 3.22
CA PRO A 393 -0.17 25.46 1.77
C PRO A 393 1.03 26.05 1.03
N ASP A 394 1.15 25.73 -0.27
CA ASP A 394 2.19 26.32 -1.11
C ASP A 394 2.08 27.85 -1.11
N MET A 395 3.21 28.48 -0.78
CA MET A 395 3.28 29.92 -0.57
C MET A 395 2.99 30.71 -1.85
N LYS A 396 3.55 30.28 -2.98
CA LYS A 396 3.39 31.01 -4.25
C LYS A 396 1.94 30.94 -4.73
N ARG A 397 1.36 29.75 -4.69
CA ARG A 397 -0.06 29.54 -5.02
C ARG A 397 -0.97 30.37 -4.13
N MET A 398 -0.71 30.40 -2.81
CA MET A 398 -1.50 31.24 -1.91
C MET A 398 -1.37 32.73 -2.22
N GLN A 399 -0.16 33.21 -2.56
CA GLN A 399 0.03 34.60 -2.99
C GLN A 399 -0.80 34.93 -4.23
N GLU A 400 -0.75 34.07 -5.24
CA GLU A 400 -1.52 34.23 -6.49
C GLU A 400 -3.03 34.29 -6.23
N LEU A 401 -3.57 33.34 -5.44
CA LEU A 401 -4.98 33.30 -5.11
C LEU A 401 -5.42 34.53 -4.31
N LEU A 402 -4.66 34.90 -3.27
CA LEU A 402 -4.98 36.03 -2.38
C LEU A 402 -5.10 37.38 -3.11
N VAL A 403 -4.42 37.57 -4.25
CA VAL A 403 -4.55 38.77 -5.08
C VAL A 403 -6.00 39.01 -5.50
N HIS A 404 -6.79 37.95 -5.70
CA HIS A 404 -8.16 38.04 -6.19
C HIS A 404 -9.22 38.21 -5.09
N HIS A 405 -8.85 38.23 -3.81
CA HIS A 405 -9.78 38.35 -2.69
C HIS A 405 -9.71 39.72 -1.99
N ASP A 406 -10.84 40.18 -1.46
CA ASP A 406 -10.91 41.36 -0.59
C ASP A 406 -10.74 40.94 0.88
N PHE A 407 -9.59 41.27 1.46
CA PHE A 407 -9.26 40.90 2.84
C PHE A 407 -10.18 41.58 3.87
N SER A 408 -10.85 42.67 3.49
CA SER A 408 -11.84 43.32 4.36
C SER A 408 -13.08 42.45 4.58
N LYS A 409 -13.37 41.53 3.65
CA LYS A 409 -14.51 40.59 3.71
C LYS A 409 -14.18 39.28 4.40
N PHE A 410 -12.93 39.07 4.78
CA PHE A 410 -12.56 37.89 5.56
C PHE A 410 -13.15 37.94 6.98
N ASN A 411 -13.36 36.76 7.54
CA ASN A 411 -13.89 36.60 8.88
C ASN A 411 -12.76 36.63 9.93
N PRO A 412 -13.00 37.26 11.10
CA PRO A 412 -12.06 37.18 12.21
C PRO A 412 -12.00 35.76 12.78
N LEU A 413 -10.96 35.47 13.57
CA LEU A 413 -10.81 34.16 14.18
C LEU A 413 -12.01 33.84 15.09
N LYS A 414 -12.59 32.65 14.90
CA LYS A 414 -13.68 32.07 15.68
C LYS A 414 -13.20 30.84 16.44
N PRO A 415 -12.75 30.98 17.71
CA PRO A 415 -12.13 29.90 18.48
C PRO A 415 -12.98 28.62 18.55
N LYS A 416 -14.30 28.76 18.71
CA LYS A 416 -15.24 27.62 18.77
C LYS A 416 -15.16 26.68 17.56
N LEU A 417 -14.88 27.18 16.36
CA LEU A 417 -14.74 26.33 15.17
C LEU A 417 -13.39 25.60 15.17
N ILE A 418 -12.33 26.26 15.64
CA ILE A 418 -11.01 25.65 15.79
C ILE A 418 -11.06 24.54 16.84
N GLU A 419 -11.62 24.82 18.02
CA GLU A 419 -11.83 23.84 19.10
C GLU A 419 -12.66 22.63 18.64
N MET A 420 -13.63 22.85 17.74
CA MET A 420 -14.44 21.78 17.17
C MET A 420 -13.62 20.82 16.29
N VAL A 421 -12.71 21.36 15.46
CA VAL A 421 -11.80 20.54 14.65
C VAL A 421 -10.70 19.90 15.52
N ASP A 422 -10.24 20.58 16.57
CA ASP A 422 -9.31 19.98 17.54
C ASP A 422 -9.93 18.81 18.29
N GLY A 423 -11.17 18.95 18.75
CA GLY A 423 -11.92 17.85 19.34
C GLY A 423 -12.10 16.68 18.37
N MET A 424 -12.37 16.97 17.09
CA MET A 424 -12.43 15.94 16.05
C MET A 424 -11.10 15.18 15.94
N LEU A 425 -9.98 15.89 15.76
CA LEU A 425 -8.66 15.30 15.58
C LEU A 425 -8.19 14.51 16.80
N ALA A 426 -8.49 14.99 18.01
CA ALA A 426 -8.03 14.37 19.25
C ALA A 426 -8.89 13.17 19.70
N SER A 427 -10.20 13.21 19.47
CA SER A 427 -11.13 12.23 20.06
C SER A 427 -11.92 11.43 19.04
N ASP A 428 -12.56 12.07 18.06
CA ASP A 428 -13.39 11.38 17.08
C ASP A 428 -12.54 10.49 16.17
N ILE A 429 -11.40 11.00 15.70
CA ILE A 429 -10.44 10.23 14.88
C ILE A 429 -9.89 9.02 15.64
N ALA A 430 -9.50 9.20 16.91
CA ALA A 430 -8.98 8.12 17.75
C ALA A 430 -10.04 7.00 17.93
N ARG A 431 -11.31 7.36 18.09
CA ARG A 431 -12.42 6.40 18.14
C ARG A 431 -12.62 5.67 16.81
N LEU A 432 -12.52 6.37 15.67
CA LEU A 432 -12.66 5.74 14.35
C LEU A 432 -11.51 4.76 14.07
N MET A 433 -10.28 5.11 14.45
CA MET A 433 -9.11 4.22 14.32
C MET A 433 -9.28 2.88 15.03
N THR A 434 -9.95 2.85 16.19
CA THR A 434 -10.19 1.59 16.92
C THR A 434 -11.34 0.77 16.34
N GLN A 435 -12.25 1.39 15.60
CA GLN A 435 -13.37 0.73 14.94
C GLN A 435 -12.99 0.08 13.61
N ILE A 436 -12.04 0.64 12.86
CA ILE A 436 -11.62 0.13 11.55
C ILE A 436 -11.22 -1.37 11.59
N PRO A 437 -10.31 -1.81 12.49
CA PRO A 437 -9.94 -3.24 12.54
C PRO A 437 -11.11 -4.15 12.91
N GLN A 438 -12.08 -3.64 13.69
CA GLN A 438 -13.27 -4.41 14.08
C GLN A 438 -14.23 -4.57 12.90
N GLU A 439 -14.44 -3.52 12.10
CA GLU A 439 -15.23 -3.60 10.87
C GLU A 439 -14.59 -4.55 9.86
N GLU A 440 -13.26 -4.54 9.72
CA GLU A 440 -12.54 -5.48 8.85
C GLU A 440 -12.74 -6.95 9.24
N GLN A 441 -12.88 -7.27 10.53
CA GLN A 441 -13.14 -8.64 10.98
C GLN A 441 -14.59 -9.10 10.75
N VAL A 442 -15.53 -8.15 10.71
CA VAL A 442 -16.97 -8.42 10.54
C VAL A 442 -17.35 -8.48 9.06
N VAL A 443 -16.68 -7.71 8.19
CA VAL A 443 -16.88 -7.75 6.74
C VAL A 443 -16.30 -9.04 6.16
N LYS A 444 -17.14 -9.86 5.51
CA LYS A 444 -16.70 -11.12 4.88
C LYS A 444 -15.51 -10.86 3.92
N PRO A 445 -14.44 -11.68 3.96
CA PRO A 445 -13.25 -11.49 3.12
C PRO A 445 -13.55 -11.51 1.61
N GLU A 446 -14.69 -12.07 1.21
CA GLU A 446 -15.14 -12.11 -0.19
C GLU A 446 -15.47 -10.74 -0.81
N ARG A 447 -15.71 -9.70 -0.01
CA ARG A 447 -16.02 -8.33 -0.47
C ARG A 447 -14.85 -7.34 -0.31
N SER A 448 -13.78 -7.72 0.37
CA SER A 448 -12.69 -6.80 0.75
C SER A 448 -11.40 -6.97 -0.06
N ILE A 449 -11.37 -7.93 -0.98
CA ILE A 449 -10.21 -8.23 -1.84
C ILE A 449 -10.65 -8.09 -3.30
N VAL A 450 -9.75 -7.58 -4.14
CA VAL A 450 -9.95 -7.51 -5.60
C VAL A 450 -9.93 -8.93 -6.18
N LYS A 451 -10.87 -9.25 -7.07
CA LYS A 451 -11.05 -10.58 -7.68
C LYS A 451 -11.09 -10.47 -9.20
N GLY A 452 -10.78 -11.58 -9.85
CA GLY A 452 -10.79 -11.70 -11.32
C GLY A 452 -9.65 -10.93 -12.00
N GLY A 453 -9.58 -11.05 -13.33
CA GLY A 453 -8.47 -10.51 -14.10
C GLY A 453 -7.12 -11.08 -13.64
N ALA A 454 -6.05 -10.28 -13.82
CA ALA A 454 -4.68 -10.67 -13.49
C ALA A 454 -4.43 -10.89 -11.99
N PHE A 455 -5.43 -10.59 -11.14
CA PHE A 455 -5.41 -10.85 -9.71
C PHE A 455 -5.77 -12.30 -9.36
N SER A 456 -6.33 -13.05 -10.30
CA SER A 456 -6.72 -14.46 -10.12
C SER A 456 -5.52 -15.41 -10.05
N GLU A 457 -4.43 -15.07 -10.73
CA GLU A 457 -3.19 -15.88 -10.83
C GLU A 457 -2.41 -16.02 -9.51
N ILE A 458 -2.73 -15.20 -8.49
CA ILE A 458 -2.12 -15.29 -7.15
C ILE A 458 -2.66 -16.51 -6.37
N ARG A 459 -3.74 -17.16 -6.83
CA ARG A 459 -4.20 -18.44 -6.28
C ARG A 459 -3.55 -19.61 -7.00
N GLU A 460 -3.19 -20.64 -6.25
CA GLU A 460 -2.51 -21.89 -6.68
C GLU A 460 -2.97 -22.41 -8.05
N THR A 461 -2.24 -22.04 -9.10
CA THR A 461 -2.32 -22.63 -10.43
C THR A 461 -1.04 -23.43 -10.71
N PRO A 462 -1.12 -24.44 -11.61
CA PRO A 462 -0.31 -24.53 -12.82
C PRO A 462 1.10 -23.95 -12.81
N PHE A 463 1.07 -22.63 -12.82
CA PHE A 463 2.10 -21.71 -13.25
C PHE A 463 2.33 -20.62 -12.19
N SER A 464 1.78 -20.81 -10.99
CA SER A 464 1.88 -19.83 -9.92
C SER A 464 3.32 -19.64 -9.45
N PHE A 465 3.55 -18.44 -8.95
CA PHE A 465 4.83 -17.96 -8.47
C PHE A 465 5.58 -18.95 -7.55
N GLY A 466 6.84 -19.24 -7.88
CA GLY A 466 7.70 -20.14 -7.10
C GLY A 466 7.35 -21.63 -7.19
N ARG A 467 6.43 -22.03 -8.07
CA ARG A 467 6.11 -23.44 -8.34
C ARG A 467 7.22 -24.09 -9.16
N GLY A 468 7.79 -25.19 -8.67
CA GLY A 468 8.94 -25.84 -9.29
C GLY A 468 10.32 -25.35 -8.81
N GLU A 469 10.38 -24.35 -7.92
CA GLU A 469 11.62 -23.86 -7.31
C GLU A 469 11.59 -23.92 -5.77
N GLY A 470 12.76 -23.92 -5.14
CA GLY A 470 12.90 -23.93 -3.69
C GLY A 470 12.18 -25.13 -3.05
N VAL A 471 11.37 -24.86 -2.03
CA VAL A 471 10.58 -25.87 -1.31
C VAL A 471 9.49 -26.52 -2.18
N ASN A 472 9.05 -25.84 -3.24
CA ASN A 472 8.04 -26.34 -4.18
C ASN A 472 8.64 -27.08 -5.37
N ALA A 473 9.97 -27.26 -5.41
CA ALA A 473 10.62 -28.03 -6.45
C ALA A 473 10.14 -29.49 -6.43
N GLY A 474 9.76 -29.98 -7.61
CA GLY A 474 9.22 -31.33 -7.80
C GLY A 474 7.82 -31.57 -7.24
N ALA A 475 7.05 -30.53 -6.89
CA ALA A 475 5.63 -30.68 -6.53
C ALA A 475 4.78 -31.27 -7.67
N ASP A 476 5.11 -30.87 -8.91
CA ASP A 476 4.68 -31.39 -10.22
C ASP A 476 5.08 -32.84 -10.54
N GLU A 477 6.08 -33.37 -9.85
CA GLU A 477 6.76 -34.58 -10.28
C GLU A 477 6.21 -35.82 -9.56
N PRO A 478 5.97 -36.93 -10.29
CA PRO A 478 5.54 -38.18 -9.68
C PRO A 478 6.63 -38.80 -8.80
N GLN A 479 7.88 -38.42 -9.02
CA GLN A 479 9.06 -38.89 -8.28
C GLN A 479 9.42 -37.90 -7.17
N TRP A 480 9.96 -38.42 -6.07
CA TRP A 480 10.41 -37.58 -4.96
C TRP A 480 11.63 -36.77 -5.39
N VAL A 481 11.55 -35.44 -5.33
CA VAL A 481 12.59 -34.53 -5.86
C VAL A 481 13.97 -34.79 -5.25
N VAL A 482 14.00 -35.17 -3.97
CA VAL A 482 15.22 -35.46 -3.20
C VAL A 482 15.96 -36.68 -3.76
N GLU A 483 15.23 -37.62 -4.38
CA GLU A 483 15.79 -38.85 -4.96
C GLU A 483 16.85 -38.56 -6.03
N LYS A 484 16.72 -37.44 -6.77
CA LYS A 484 17.67 -37.04 -7.82
C LYS A 484 19.08 -36.78 -7.31
N GLU A 485 19.20 -36.31 -6.07
CA GLU A 485 20.49 -35.96 -5.44
C GLU A 485 20.88 -36.90 -4.29
N ARG A 486 19.97 -37.81 -3.92
CA ARG A 486 20.08 -38.74 -2.80
C ARG A 486 21.39 -39.51 -2.78
N TYR A 487 21.87 -39.95 -3.95
CA TYR A 487 23.12 -40.71 -4.08
C TYR A 487 24.34 -40.02 -3.43
N LYS A 488 24.36 -38.66 -3.39
CA LYS A 488 25.42 -37.88 -2.75
C LYS A 488 25.40 -38.01 -1.23
N TRP A 489 24.22 -38.20 -0.66
CA TRP A 489 24.01 -38.25 0.79
C TRP A 489 23.99 -39.67 1.33
N ASP A 490 23.60 -40.66 0.53
CA ASP A 490 23.69 -42.08 0.91
C ASP A 490 25.14 -42.47 1.23
N GLU A 491 26.12 -42.06 0.41
CA GLU A 491 27.55 -42.31 0.67
C GLU A 491 27.99 -41.69 2.01
N ILE A 492 27.54 -40.46 2.29
CA ILE A 492 27.82 -39.76 3.54
C ILE A 492 27.15 -40.46 4.72
N PHE A 493 25.90 -40.90 4.56
CA PHE A 493 25.11 -41.60 5.58
C PHE A 493 25.78 -42.91 5.99
N ASP A 494 26.24 -43.69 5.02
CA ASP A 494 26.94 -44.96 5.26
C ASP A 494 28.25 -44.75 6.04
N THR A 495 28.99 -43.67 5.77
CA THR A 495 30.21 -43.36 6.53
C THR A 495 29.96 -43.01 8.00
N MET A 496 28.71 -42.72 8.38
CA MET A 496 28.33 -42.41 9.76
C MET A 496 28.02 -43.63 10.62
N ASN A 497 28.17 -44.85 10.07
CA ASN A 497 27.89 -46.13 10.73
C ASN A 497 26.49 -46.18 11.37
N PRO A 498 25.41 -46.13 10.55
CA PRO A 498 24.04 -46.24 11.07
C PRO A 498 23.83 -47.56 11.82
N LEU A 499 23.11 -47.50 12.93
CA LEU A 499 22.69 -48.67 13.71
C LEU A 499 21.24 -48.97 13.32
N ASP A 500 20.98 -50.22 12.89
CA ASP A 500 19.66 -50.64 12.38
C ASP A 500 19.10 -49.73 11.28
N GLY A 501 19.99 -49.18 10.44
CA GLY A 501 19.61 -48.29 9.34
C GLY A 501 19.27 -46.85 9.76
N LYS A 502 19.56 -46.45 11.02
CA LYS A 502 19.33 -45.11 11.54
C LYS A 502 20.57 -44.49 12.19
N ILE A 503 20.70 -43.17 12.10
CA ILE A 503 21.70 -42.40 12.86
C ILE A 503 21.03 -41.65 14.01
N THR A 504 21.74 -41.55 15.14
CA THR A 504 21.23 -40.80 16.30
C THR A 504 21.23 -39.30 16.06
N GLY A 505 20.32 -38.57 16.73
CA GLY A 505 20.29 -37.10 16.64
C GLY A 505 21.60 -36.40 17.03
N ALA A 506 22.44 -37.01 17.87
CA ALA A 506 23.76 -36.48 18.19
C ALA A 506 24.72 -36.52 16.98
N VAL A 507 24.72 -37.64 16.25
CA VAL A 507 25.55 -37.84 15.04
C VAL A 507 25.05 -36.94 13.91
N ALA A 508 23.74 -36.92 13.67
CA ALA A 508 23.14 -36.06 12.67
C ALA A 508 23.39 -34.57 12.96
N LYS A 509 23.23 -34.12 14.21
CA LYS A 509 23.54 -32.74 14.60
C LYS A 509 25.01 -32.38 14.34
N ALA A 510 25.94 -33.28 14.66
CA ALA A 510 27.37 -33.06 14.39
C ALA A 510 27.66 -32.89 12.89
N HIS A 511 26.90 -33.58 12.03
CA HIS A 511 26.94 -33.36 10.59
C HIS A 511 26.33 -32.03 10.17
N MET A 512 25.08 -31.76 10.58
CA MET A 512 24.32 -30.58 10.17
C MET A 512 25.01 -29.25 10.52
N VAL A 513 25.70 -29.18 11.66
CA VAL A 513 26.45 -27.98 12.08
C VAL A 513 27.58 -27.61 11.12
N LYS A 514 28.10 -28.56 10.32
CA LYS A 514 29.15 -28.30 9.31
C LYS A 514 28.67 -27.36 8.19
N SER A 515 27.36 -27.25 7.96
CA SER A 515 26.76 -26.31 7.01
C SER A 515 26.94 -24.83 7.40
N LYS A 516 27.34 -24.55 8.65
CA LYS A 516 27.47 -23.20 9.23
C LYS A 516 26.16 -22.40 9.31
N LEU A 517 25.02 -23.05 9.15
CA LEU A 517 23.72 -22.43 9.39
C LEU A 517 23.49 -22.17 10.89
N PRO A 518 22.72 -21.13 11.26
CA PRO A 518 22.38 -20.86 12.66
C PRO A 518 21.66 -22.05 13.32
N ASN A 519 21.91 -22.30 14.61
CA ASN A 519 21.28 -23.40 15.35
C ASN A 519 19.74 -23.35 15.34
N SER A 520 19.14 -22.15 15.29
CA SER A 520 17.68 -21.99 15.16
C SER A 520 17.15 -22.55 13.85
N VAL A 521 17.89 -22.37 12.75
CA VAL A 521 17.56 -22.88 11.42
C VAL A 521 17.76 -24.38 11.36
N LEU A 522 18.89 -24.90 11.87
CA LEU A 522 19.16 -26.34 11.94
C LEU A 522 18.12 -27.08 12.79
N SER A 523 17.66 -26.48 13.89
CA SER A 523 16.58 -27.03 14.70
C SER A 523 15.25 -27.09 13.95
N LYS A 524 14.96 -26.10 13.09
CA LYS A 524 13.78 -26.12 12.22
C LYS A 524 13.90 -27.21 11.16
N ILE A 525 15.05 -27.36 10.52
CA ILE A 525 15.32 -28.42 9.53
C ILE A 525 15.18 -29.80 10.17
N TRP A 526 15.74 -30.01 11.35
CA TRP A 526 15.59 -31.28 12.10
C TRP A 526 14.13 -31.66 12.27
N LYS A 527 13.30 -30.72 12.76
CA LYS A 527 11.87 -30.96 12.98
C LYS A 527 11.08 -31.28 11.72
N LEU A 528 11.56 -30.83 10.56
CA LEU A 528 10.94 -31.12 9.26
C LEU A 528 11.43 -32.45 8.69
N ALA A 529 12.68 -32.83 8.96
CA ALA A 529 13.30 -34.04 8.43
C ALA A 529 13.00 -35.30 9.24
N ASP A 530 12.87 -35.19 10.57
CA ASP A 530 12.46 -36.27 11.49
C ASP A 530 10.93 -36.46 11.39
N VAL A 531 10.50 -37.13 10.30
CA VAL A 531 9.07 -37.22 9.91
C VAL A 531 8.32 -38.15 10.85
N ASP A 532 8.93 -39.26 11.25
CA ASP A 532 8.34 -40.21 12.19
C ASP A 532 8.51 -39.83 13.67
N LYS A 533 9.28 -38.77 13.96
CA LYS A 533 9.48 -38.16 15.28
C LYS A 533 10.10 -39.11 16.29
N ASP A 534 10.93 -40.05 15.85
CA ASP A 534 11.59 -41.00 16.72
C ASP A 534 12.93 -40.48 17.30
N GLY A 535 13.36 -39.29 16.89
CA GLY A 535 14.57 -38.64 17.37
C GLY A 535 15.86 -39.16 16.72
N MET A 536 15.73 -39.99 15.68
CA MET A 536 16.79 -40.51 14.84
C MET A 536 16.49 -40.14 13.38
N LEU A 537 17.44 -40.34 12.47
CA LEU A 537 17.18 -40.17 11.03
C LEU A 537 17.55 -41.47 10.31
N ASP A 538 16.64 -42.01 9.52
CA ASP A 538 16.99 -43.01 8.51
C ASP A 538 17.60 -42.36 7.25
N ALA A 539 17.96 -43.16 6.24
CA ALA A 539 18.59 -42.67 5.02
C ALA A 539 17.70 -41.67 4.26
N ASP A 540 16.38 -41.88 4.23
CA ASP A 540 15.44 -40.98 3.58
C ASP A 540 15.35 -39.64 4.31
N GLU A 541 15.23 -39.68 5.63
CA GLU A 541 15.15 -38.49 6.49
C GLU A 541 16.47 -37.72 6.50
N PHE A 542 17.61 -38.40 6.41
CA PHE A 542 18.91 -37.78 6.26
C PHE A 542 19.07 -37.10 4.90
N ALA A 543 18.63 -37.74 3.82
CA ALA A 543 18.61 -37.14 2.48
C ALA A 543 17.73 -35.88 2.47
N LEU A 544 16.54 -35.95 3.08
CA LEU A 544 15.65 -34.80 3.23
C LEU A 544 16.30 -33.67 4.03
N ALA A 545 16.98 -33.98 5.15
CA ALA A 545 17.68 -32.99 5.96
C ALA A 545 18.75 -32.24 5.16
N ASN A 546 19.53 -32.95 4.34
CA ASN A 546 20.56 -32.34 3.50
C ASN A 546 19.99 -31.53 2.34
N TYR A 547 18.91 -32.00 1.72
CA TYR A 547 18.17 -31.24 0.71
C TYR A 547 17.67 -29.90 1.28
N LEU A 548 17.07 -29.92 2.47
CA LEU A 548 16.60 -28.72 3.17
C LEU A 548 17.75 -27.78 3.58
N ILE A 549 18.92 -28.33 3.94
CA ILE A 549 20.12 -27.54 4.18
C ILE A 549 20.57 -26.83 2.90
N ASN A 550 20.63 -27.54 1.78
CA ASN A 550 21.02 -26.96 0.49
C ASN A 550 20.04 -25.87 0.05
N LEU A 551 18.72 -26.13 0.13
CA LEU A 551 17.71 -25.10 -0.12
C LEU A 551 17.93 -23.83 0.70
N LYS A 552 18.31 -23.99 1.97
CA LYS A 552 18.57 -22.84 2.85
C LYS A 552 19.87 -22.12 2.53
N LEU A 553 20.90 -22.85 2.11
CA LEU A 553 22.18 -22.29 1.65
C LEU A 553 22.02 -21.51 0.34
N ASP A 554 21.11 -21.96 -0.53
CA ASP A 554 20.74 -21.30 -1.80
C ASP A 554 19.82 -20.08 -1.61
N GLY A 555 19.50 -19.73 -0.35
CA GLY A 555 18.78 -18.52 0.00
C GLY A 555 17.26 -18.70 0.10
N HIS A 556 16.72 -19.91 -0.05
CA HIS A 556 15.28 -20.14 0.06
C HIS A 556 14.78 -20.09 1.51
N GLU A 557 13.50 -19.76 1.68
CA GLU A 557 12.83 -19.83 2.97
C GLU A 557 12.42 -21.26 3.31
N MET A 558 12.50 -21.61 4.60
CA MET A 558 12.11 -22.93 5.11
C MET A 558 10.61 -22.94 5.38
N PRO A 559 9.85 -23.97 4.96
CA PRO A 559 8.42 -24.01 5.19
C PRO A 559 8.12 -24.18 6.68
N THR A 560 6.90 -23.82 7.09
CA THR A 560 6.45 -24.03 8.47
C THR A 560 6.15 -25.50 8.75
N GLU A 561 5.66 -26.22 7.75
CA GLU A 561 5.33 -27.65 7.77
C GLU A 561 5.93 -28.32 6.53
N LEU A 562 6.21 -29.62 6.60
CA LEU A 562 6.80 -30.34 5.47
C LEU A 562 5.71 -30.58 4.40
N PRO A 563 5.88 -30.10 3.15
CA PRO A 563 4.94 -30.38 2.08
C PRO A 563 4.87 -31.87 1.73
N ASP A 564 3.71 -32.33 1.27
CA ASP A 564 3.45 -33.74 0.91
C ASP A 564 4.43 -34.26 -0.16
N HIS A 565 4.78 -33.43 -1.15
CA HIS A 565 5.71 -33.83 -2.21
C HIS A 565 7.16 -33.99 -1.72
N LEU A 566 7.55 -33.28 -0.65
CA LEU A 566 8.85 -33.43 0.00
C LEU A 566 8.88 -34.55 1.04
N THR A 567 7.73 -35.07 1.46
CA THR A 567 7.65 -36.21 2.37
C THR A 567 8.25 -37.45 1.70
N PRO A 568 9.20 -38.15 2.35
CA PRO A 568 9.80 -39.35 1.77
C PRO A 568 8.76 -40.41 1.42
N PRO A 569 8.86 -41.08 0.26
CA PRO A 569 7.86 -42.07 -0.17
C PRO A 569 7.56 -43.14 0.87
N SER A 570 8.57 -43.60 1.61
CA SER A 570 8.46 -44.58 2.68
C SER A 570 7.60 -44.12 3.87
N LYS A 571 7.49 -42.81 4.09
CA LYS A 571 6.77 -42.19 5.23
C LYS A 571 5.38 -41.65 4.87
N ARG A 572 5.00 -41.62 3.58
CA ARG A 572 3.70 -41.09 3.11
C ARG A 572 2.48 -41.87 3.62
N VAL A 573 2.65 -43.15 3.98
CA VAL A 573 1.54 -44.02 4.46
C VAL A 573 1.19 -43.75 5.93
N THR A 574 2.16 -43.31 6.73
CA THR A 574 2.00 -43.08 8.17
C THR A 574 1.10 -41.85 8.46
N LEU A 575 1.02 -40.89 7.54
CA LEU A 575 0.19 -39.68 7.66
C LEU A 575 -1.30 -39.92 7.36
N ARG A 576 -1.67 -40.99 6.63
CA ARG A 576 -3.08 -41.29 6.30
C ARG A 576 -3.83 -42.09 7.35
N THR A 577 -3.15 -42.57 8.39
CA THR A 577 -3.75 -43.46 9.41
C THR A 577 -4.04 -42.75 10.73
N VAL A 578 -3.75 -41.45 10.81
CA VAL A 578 -4.12 -40.59 11.93
C VAL A 578 -4.88 -39.39 11.39
N SER A 579 -6.16 -39.58 11.13
CA SER A 579 -7.14 -38.52 10.82
C SER A 579 -8.42 -38.81 11.59
#